data_AF-C6SJR9-F1
#
_entry.id   AF-C6SJR9-F1
#
_cell.length_a   1.000
_cell.length_b   1.000
_cell.length_c   1.000
_cell.angle_alpha   90.00
_cell.angle_beta   90.00
_cell.angle_gamma   90.00
#
_symmetry.space_group_name_H-M   'P 1'
#
loop_
_entity.id
_entity.type
_entity.pdbx_description
1 polymer ?
#
loop_
_entity_poly.entity_id
_entity_poly.type
_entity_poly.pdbx_seq_one_letter_code
_entity_poly.pdbx_strand_id
1 'polypeptide(L)'
;MPGGGVAEPHVPVSIPTATPLPKGEVTLSSDNGKIENINTTSTGSTSVISIQERSVTKNYFGVESQEKSFIFKTPGGAQYTLSSYADPITVSYSSPDFKIPDRHAGQRLADGSRIFICCSDSGATREAEITKQDYMKFGAWIGPNGEIDLFAGGFPVGKTPTSSSYYGSSTPETQGKGKITYQVWGIRVKDGQFVTSSYTPPKGSSFTGYTNTPVLSFITANFNSNKLAGEIRGNSDYGPSVKIENATISGPSFSGNATSGGKTGNLEGKFFGKFNGSYGNTETSIGGKITFKDDRSLDTVFGGVSYVKKLDETANRDTEHLTKQ
;
A
#
# COMPACT_ATOMS: atom_id res chain seq x y z
N MET A 1 9.40 46.69 -4.28
CA MET A 1 9.33 45.51 -5.15
C MET A 1 7.99 44.82 -4.89
N PRO A 2 7.05 44.75 -5.84
CA PRO A 2 5.77 44.11 -5.62
C PRO A 2 5.94 42.58 -5.64
N GLY A 3 5.55 41.92 -4.55
CA GLY A 3 5.51 40.46 -4.44
C GLY A 3 4.36 39.90 -5.26
N GLY A 4 4.68 39.19 -6.34
CA GLY A 4 3.73 38.43 -7.13
C GLY A 4 3.34 37.14 -6.41
N GLY A 5 2.28 37.21 -5.60
CA GLY A 5 1.52 36.04 -5.19
C GLY A 5 0.75 35.52 -6.40
N VAL A 6 1.42 34.76 -7.27
CA VAL A 6 0.74 34.02 -8.33
C VAL A 6 0.15 32.79 -7.66
N ALA A 7 -1.16 32.82 -7.41
CA ALA A 7 -1.89 31.60 -7.09
C ALA A 7 -1.67 30.61 -8.23
N GLU A 8 -1.30 29.37 -7.88
CA GLU A 8 -1.11 28.30 -8.85
C GLU A 8 -2.42 28.14 -9.65
N PRO A 9 -2.39 28.19 -11.00
CA PRO A 9 -3.61 28.07 -11.79
C PRO A 9 -4.23 26.69 -11.58
N HIS A 10 -5.29 26.62 -10.79
CA HIS A 10 -6.18 25.46 -10.72
C HIS A 10 -7.02 25.41 -11.99
N VAL A 11 -6.46 24.91 -13.09
CA VAL A 11 -7.29 24.40 -14.18
C VAL A 11 -7.80 23.04 -13.69
N PRO A 12 -9.12 22.84 -13.49
CA PRO A 12 -9.64 21.53 -13.18
C PRO A 12 -9.53 20.67 -14.43
N VAL A 13 -8.38 20.02 -14.61
CA VAL A 13 -8.26 18.94 -15.58
C VAL A 13 -9.06 17.77 -15.01
N SER A 14 -10.17 17.44 -15.66
CA SER A 14 -10.99 16.32 -15.23
C SER A 14 -10.19 15.02 -15.29
N ILE A 15 -10.17 14.24 -14.21
CA ILE A 15 -9.52 12.93 -14.18
C ILE A 15 -10.24 12.00 -15.17
N PRO A 16 -9.54 11.41 -16.15
CA PRO A 16 -10.17 10.55 -17.15
C PRO A 16 -10.72 9.28 -16.49
N THR A 17 -11.88 8.85 -16.97
CA THR A 17 -12.50 7.58 -16.55
C THR A 17 -11.67 6.41 -17.10
N ALA A 18 -11.37 5.42 -16.26
CA ALA A 18 -10.66 4.22 -16.67
C ALA A 18 -11.56 3.31 -17.51
N THR A 19 -11.06 2.92 -18.68
CA THR A 19 -11.70 1.94 -19.56
C THR A 19 -11.34 0.53 -19.11
N PRO A 20 -12.30 -0.42 -19.04
CA PRO A 20 -11.99 -1.80 -18.71
C PRO A 20 -11.15 -2.44 -19.80
N LEU A 21 -10.32 -3.40 -19.40
CA LEU A 21 -9.60 -4.26 -20.33
C LEU A 21 -10.60 -5.09 -21.15
N PRO A 22 -10.36 -5.28 -22.46
CA PRO A 22 -11.26 -6.07 -23.30
C PRO A 22 -11.42 -7.50 -22.77
N LYS A 23 -12.67 -7.99 -22.74
CA LYS A 23 -12.96 -9.37 -22.33
C LYS A 23 -12.30 -10.35 -23.31
N GLY A 24 -11.63 -11.36 -22.78
CA GLY A 24 -10.94 -12.38 -23.59
C GLY A 24 -9.51 -12.02 -24.00
N GLU A 25 -9.08 -10.77 -23.77
CA GLU A 25 -7.70 -10.33 -24.05
C GLU A 25 -6.81 -10.28 -22.79
N VAL A 26 -7.37 -10.61 -21.62
CA VAL A 26 -6.63 -10.65 -20.36
C VAL A 26 -6.09 -12.05 -20.11
N THR A 27 -4.79 -12.22 -20.35
CA THR A 27 -4.05 -13.43 -19.95
C THR A 27 -3.49 -13.24 -18.55
N LEU A 28 -4.01 -13.98 -17.57
CA LEU A 28 -3.46 -13.98 -16.22
C LEU A 28 -2.06 -14.63 -16.21
N SER A 29 -1.18 -14.14 -15.35
CA SER A 29 0.13 -14.76 -15.18
C SER A 29 -0.01 -16.16 -14.56
N SER A 30 0.99 -17.01 -14.76
CA SER A 30 1.06 -18.32 -14.10
C SER A 30 1.15 -18.22 -12.57
N ASP A 31 1.63 -17.10 -12.05
CA ASP A 31 1.75 -16.85 -10.61
C ASP A 31 0.51 -16.20 -10.00
N ASN A 32 -0.48 -15.79 -10.80
CA ASN A 32 -1.67 -15.10 -10.30
C ASN A 32 -2.39 -15.87 -9.17
N GLY A 33 -2.40 -17.21 -9.24
CA GLY A 33 -2.99 -18.06 -8.18
C GLY A 33 -2.28 -17.99 -6.82
N LYS A 34 -1.10 -17.36 -6.75
CA LYS A 34 -0.33 -17.14 -5.52
C LYS A 34 -0.68 -15.81 -4.84
N ILE A 35 -1.43 -14.93 -5.51
CA ILE A 35 -1.87 -13.66 -4.94
C ILE A 35 -2.93 -13.92 -3.87
N GLU A 36 -2.77 -13.27 -2.72
CA GLU A 36 -3.78 -13.25 -1.67
C GLU A 36 -4.35 -11.85 -1.52
N ASN A 37 -5.67 -11.78 -1.36
CA ASN A 37 -6.43 -10.55 -1.18
C ASN A 37 -6.99 -10.49 0.25
N ILE A 38 -6.98 -9.30 0.83
CA ILE A 38 -7.47 -8.96 2.15
C ILE A 38 -8.45 -7.81 1.97
N ASN A 39 -9.71 -8.01 2.33
CA ASN A 39 -10.78 -7.03 2.11
C ASN A 39 -11.54 -6.78 3.42
N THR A 40 -11.99 -5.54 3.65
CA THR A 40 -12.83 -5.19 4.81
C THR A 40 -14.26 -5.67 4.69
N THR A 41 -14.70 -5.95 3.47
CA THR A 41 -15.93 -6.71 3.21
C THR A 41 -15.66 -8.20 3.39
N SER A 42 -16.55 -8.92 4.08
CA SER A 42 -16.35 -10.34 4.40
C SER A 42 -16.24 -11.20 3.14
N THR A 43 -15.41 -12.24 3.22
CA THR A 43 -15.30 -13.30 2.20
C THR A 43 -16.70 -13.84 1.84
N GLY A 44 -17.13 -13.68 0.59
CA GLY A 44 -18.47 -14.05 0.12
C GLY A 44 -19.42 -12.88 -0.13
N SER A 45 -19.03 -11.64 0.18
CA SER A 45 -19.70 -10.44 -0.33
C SER A 45 -19.55 -10.39 -1.86
N THR A 46 -20.62 -10.03 -2.56
CA THR A 46 -20.58 -9.85 -4.03
C THR A 46 -19.81 -8.60 -4.43
N SER A 47 -19.49 -7.70 -3.49
CA SER A 47 -18.94 -6.36 -3.74
C SER A 47 -17.46 -6.22 -3.35
N VAL A 48 -16.62 -7.19 -3.76
CA VAL A 48 -15.19 -7.23 -3.45
C VAL A 48 -14.34 -6.86 -4.66
N ILE A 49 -13.31 -6.03 -4.46
CA ILE A 49 -12.21 -5.84 -5.42
C ILE A 49 -11.16 -6.93 -5.22
N SER A 50 -10.78 -7.60 -6.30
CA SER A 50 -9.65 -8.53 -6.27
C SER A 50 -8.47 -8.01 -7.08
N ILE A 51 -7.30 -7.98 -6.47
CA ILE A 51 -6.01 -7.79 -7.13
C ILE A 51 -5.64 -9.11 -7.83
N GLN A 52 -5.18 -8.97 -9.05
CA GLN A 52 -4.71 -10.05 -9.92
C GLN A 52 -3.42 -9.61 -10.62
N GLU A 53 -2.70 -10.55 -11.24
CA GLU A 53 -1.55 -10.26 -12.10
C GLU A 53 -1.81 -10.81 -13.50
N ARG A 54 -1.58 -9.97 -14.51
CA ARG A 54 -1.61 -10.37 -15.91
C ARG A 54 -0.22 -10.44 -16.51
N SER A 55 -0.08 -11.26 -17.54
CA SER A 55 1.07 -11.25 -18.44
C SER A 55 0.71 -10.49 -19.73
N VAL A 56 1.60 -9.63 -20.20
CA VAL A 56 1.45 -8.85 -21.44
C VAL A 56 2.74 -8.96 -22.23
N THR A 57 2.63 -9.30 -23.51
CA THR A 57 3.76 -9.22 -24.43
C THR A 57 3.94 -7.78 -24.89
N LYS A 58 5.12 -7.22 -24.65
CA LYS A 58 5.53 -5.91 -25.17
C LYS A 58 6.66 -6.09 -26.16
N ASN A 59 6.60 -5.34 -27.27
CA ASN A 59 7.67 -5.27 -28.24
C ASN A 59 8.56 -4.07 -27.90
N TYR A 60 9.82 -4.34 -27.59
CA TYR A 60 10.85 -3.34 -27.39
C TYR A 60 11.87 -3.44 -28.53
N PHE A 61 11.80 -2.48 -29.46
CA PHE A 61 12.72 -2.39 -30.60
C PHE A 61 12.84 -3.70 -31.40
N GLY A 62 11.72 -4.39 -31.64
CA GLY A 62 11.66 -5.65 -32.37
C GLY A 62 11.83 -6.91 -31.50
N VAL A 63 12.15 -6.77 -30.21
CA VAL A 63 12.27 -7.89 -29.27
C VAL A 63 11.00 -8.00 -28.43
N GLU A 64 10.34 -9.15 -28.49
CA GLU A 64 9.20 -9.43 -27.63
C GLU A 64 9.67 -9.80 -26.22
N SER A 65 9.09 -9.13 -25.23
CA SER A 65 9.31 -9.39 -23.81
C SER A 65 7.97 -9.62 -23.12
N GLN A 66 7.89 -10.63 -22.26
CA GLN A 66 6.74 -10.81 -21.38
C GLN A 66 6.90 -9.96 -20.13
N GLU A 67 5.95 -9.08 -19.90
CA GLU A 67 5.85 -8.28 -18.69
C GLU A 67 4.66 -8.69 -17.84
N LYS A 68 4.84 -8.59 -16.52
CA LYS A 68 3.79 -8.83 -15.54
C LYS A 68 3.33 -7.50 -14.96
N SER A 69 2.03 -7.37 -14.73
CA SER A 69 1.45 -6.17 -14.10
C SER A 69 0.23 -6.51 -13.27
N PHE A 70 0.06 -5.79 -12.16
CA PHE A 70 -1.15 -5.89 -11.35
C PHE A 70 -2.36 -5.30 -12.09
N ILE A 71 -3.49 -5.97 -11.97
CA ILE A 71 -4.80 -5.50 -12.43
C ILE A 71 -5.83 -5.65 -11.32
N PHE A 72 -6.93 -4.92 -11.45
CA PHE A 72 -7.98 -4.85 -10.45
C PHE A 72 -9.28 -5.32 -11.08
N LYS A 73 -9.85 -6.38 -10.53
CA LYS A 73 -11.15 -6.91 -10.95
C LYS A 73 -12.24 -6.39 -10.01
N THR A 74 -13.22 -5.73 -10.59
CA THR A 74 -14.42 -5.23 -9.92
C THR A 74 -15.40 -6.35 -9.58
N PRO A 75 -16.34 -6.08 -8.64
CA PRO A 75 -17.51 -6.93 -8.37
C PRO A 75 -18.25 -7.40 -9.62
N GLY A 76 -18.47 -6.49 -10.58
CA GLY A 76 -19.12 -6.77 -11.86
C GLY A 76 -18.28 -7.60 -12.85
N GLY A 77 -17.04 -7.95 -12.47
CA GLY A 77 -16.13 -8.78 -13.25
C GLY A 77 -15.28 -8.02 -14.27
N ALA A 78 -15.45 -6.70 -14.41
CA ALA A 78 -14.60 -5.88 -15.26
C ALA A 78 -13.19 -5.75 -14.64
N GLN A 79 -12.16 -5.86 -15.48
CA GLN A 79 -10.75 -5.81 -15.08
C GLN A 79 -10.11 -4.52 -15.58
N TYR A 80 -9.26 -3.90 -14.76
CA TYR A 80 -8.64 -2.62 -15.07
C TYR A 80 -7.15 -2.65 -14.80
N THR A 81 -6.38 -2.07 -15.72
CA THR A 81 -5.10 -1.44 -15.37
C THR A 81 -5.38 -0.04 -14.88
N LEU A 82 -4.85 0.30 -13.71
CA LEU A 82 -4.95 1.65 -13.16
C LEU A 82 -3.63 2.38 -13.38
N SER A 83 -3.73 3.67 -13.68
CA SER A 83 -2.58 4.57 -13.87
C SER A 83 -2.48 5.55 -12.70
N SER A 84 -1.56 6.53 -12.82
CA SER A 84 -1.35 7.62 -11.86
C SER A 84 -2.60 8.43 -11.49
N TYR A 85 -3.70 8.31 -12.23
CA TYR A 85 -4.98 8.94 -11.89
C TYR A 85 -5.71 8.28 -10.71
N ALA A 86 -5.38 7.02 -10.40
CA ALA A 86 -5.90 6.31 -9.24
C ALA A 86 -4.95 6.40 -8.03
N ASP A 87 -3.78 7.00 -8.20
CA ASP A 87 -2.72 7.10 -7.19
C ASP A 87 -2.83 8.40 -6.38
N PRO A 88 -2.14 8.49 -5.22
CA PRO A 88 -1.95 9.78 -4.57
C PRO A 88 -1.23 10.76 -5.49
N ILE A 89 -1.63 12.03 -5.44
CA ILE A 89 -0.80 13.12 -5.98
C ILE A 89 0.49 13.14 -5.16
N THR A 90 1.61 12.84 -5.82
CA THR A 90 2.90 12.72 -5.15
C THR A 90 3.56 14.08 -4.93
N VAL A 91 4.55 14.08 -4.05
CA VAL A 91 5.33 15.28 -3.76
C VAL A 91 6.23 15.64 -4.94
N SER A 92 6.31 16.93 -5.24
CA SER A 92 7.36 17.48 -6.11
C SER A 92 8.48 18.05 -5.25
N TYR A 93 9.74 17.87 -5.66
CA TYR A 93 10.89 18.49 -4.99
C TYR A 93 10.77 20.01 -4.85
N SER A 94 10.13 20.67 -5.82
CA SER A 94 9.87 22.11 -5.80
C SER A 94 8.73 22.52 -4.87
N SER A 95 7.90 21.58 -4.40
CA SER A 95 6.78 21.90 -3.50
C SER A 95 7.30 22.36 -2.13
N PRO A 96 6.81 23.50 -1.61
CA PRO A 96 7.19 23.98 -0.29
C PRO A 96 6.70 23.04 0.82
N ASP A 97 5.49 22.49 0.70
CA ASP A 97 4.88 21.66 1.74
C ASP A 97 5.44 20.22 1.75
N PHE A 98 5.90 19.73 0.59
CA PHE A 98 6.49 18.39 0.40
C PHE A 98 5.72 17.29 1.15
N LYS A 99 4.39 17.37 1.10
CA LYS A 99 3.42 16.51 1.80
C LYS A 99 2.48 15.89 0.76
N ILE A 100 2.14 14.62 0.95
CA ILE A 100 1.07 13.99 0.15
C ILE A 100 -0.28 14.49 0.68
N PRO A 101 -1.22 14.94 -0.17
CA PRO A 101 -2.54 15.37 0.27
C PRO A 101 -3.26 14.29 1.08
N ASP A 102 -4.08 14.70 2.05
CA ASP A 102 -4.81 13.76 2.91
C ASP A 102 -6.17 13.32 2.31
N ARG A 103 -6.60 13.94 1.20
CA ARG A 103 -7.83 13.66 0.46
C ARG A 103 -7.55 13.40 -1.01
N HIS A 104 -8.24 12.39 -1.56
CA HIS A 104 -8.01 11.95 -2.94
C HIS A 104 -9.34 11.78 -3.67
N ALA A 105 -9.37 12.23 -4.92
CA ALA A 105 -10.54 12.06 -5.78
C ALA A 105 -10.72 10.60 -6.23
N GLY A 106 -9.60 9.89 -6.41
CA GLY A 106 -9.54 8.60 -7.08
C GLY A 106 -9.89 8.70 -8.57
N GLN A 107 -9.80 7.56 -9.26
CA GLN A 107 -10.17 7.44 -10.66
C GLN A 107 -11.59 6.88 -10.79
N ARG A 108 -12.41 7.49 -11.66
CA ARG A 108 -13.72 6.92 -12.04
C ARG A 108 -13.52 5.70 -12.92
N LEU A 109 -14.34 4.67 -12.74
CA LEU A 109 -14.41 3.49 -13.60
C LEU A 109 -15.64 3.59 -14.52
N ALA A 110 -15.64 2.81 -15.60
CA ALA A 110 -16.71 2.82 -16.60
C ALA A 110 -18.10 2.45 -16.06
N ASP A 111 -18.18 1.74 -14.94
CA ASP A 111 -19.44 1.39 -14.25
C ASP A 111 -19.95 2.50 -13.31
N GLY A 112 -19.29 3.65 -13.27
CA GLY A 112 -19.61 4.78 -12.39
C GLY A 112 -19.01 4.69 -10.99
N SER A 113 -18.35 3.57 -10.64
CA SER A 113 -17.62 3.45 -9.40
C SER A 113 -16.34 4.30 -9.40
N ARG A 114 -15.69 4.42 -8.24
CA ARG A 114 -14.41 5.11 -8.07
C ARG A 114 -13.42 4.21 -7.36
N ILE A 115 -12.15 4.33 -7.70
CA ILE A 115 -11.07 3.57 -7.08
C ILE A 115 -9.87 4.47 -6.78
N PHE A 116 -9.23 4.21 -5.65
CA PHE A 116 -7.98 4.82 -5.24
C PHE A 116 -7.04 3.71 -4.78
N ILE A 117 -5.81 3.70 -5.26
CA ILE A 117 -4.81 2.70 -4.91
C ILE A 117 -3.52 3.37 -4.46
N CYS A 118 -2.74 2.65 -3.65
CA CYS A 118 -1.32 2.87 -3.57
C CYS A 118 -0.54 1.60 -3.94
N CYS A 119 0.42 1.71 -4.84
CA CYS A 119 0.49 2.76 -5.87
C CYS A 119 0.80 2.08 -7.19
N SER A 120 0.23 2.59 -8.29
CA SER A 120 0.60 2.13 -9.62
C SER A 120 2.08 2.44 -9.87
N ASP A 121 2.69 1.70 -10.79
CA ASP A 121 4.10 1.88 -11.10
C ASP A 121 4.38 3.30 -11.65
N SER A 122 3.37 3.93 -12.27
CA SER A 122 3.46 5.30 -12.79
C SER A 122 3.34 6.41 -11.72
N GLY A 123 2.75 6.11 -10.56
CA GLY A 123 2.67 7.03 -9.42
C GLY A 123 3.78 6.81 -8.40
N ALA A 124 4.62 5.79 -8.56
CA ALA A 124 5.72 5.53 -7.66
C ALA A 124 6.84 6.56 -7.82
N THR A 125 7.38 7.05 -6.72
CA THR A 125 8.43 8.07 -6.71
C THR A 125 9.51 7.78 -5.67
N ARG A 126 10.76 8.20 -5.93
CA ARG A 126 11.87 8.03 -4.98
C ARG A 126 11.77 8.98 -3.79
N GLU A 127 11.10 10.11 -3.98
CA GLU A 127 10.87 11.11 -2.95
C GLU A 127 9.86 10.62 -1.89
N ALA A 128 9.08 9.57 -2.18
CA ALA A 128 8.14 8.96 -1.25
C ALA A 128 8.23 7.43 -1.31
N GLU A 129 9.13 6.85 -0.50
CA GLU A 129 9.40 5.39 -0.45
C GLU A 129 8.13 4.54 -0.31
N ILE A 130 7.10 5.06 0.39
CA ILE A 130 5.82 4.36 0.59
C ILE A 130 5.08 4.00 -0.70
N THR A 131 5.35 4.73 -1.78
CA THR A 131 4.71 4.54 -3.08
C THR A 131 5.32 3.38 -3.88
N LYS A 132 6.45 2.83 -3.44
CA LYS A 132 7.18 1.76 -4.14
C LYS A 132 6.76 0.38 -3.62
N GLN A 133 5.62 -0.09 -4.11
CA GLN A 133 5.03 -1.36 -3.69
C GLN A 133 5.22 -2.43 -4.78
N ASP A 134 6.31 -3.21 -4.68
CA ASP A 134 6.71 -4.16 -5.74
C ASP A 134 5.87 -5.44 -5.72
N TYR A 135 5.47 -5.89 -4.53
CA TYR A 135 4.83 -7.20 -4.34
C TYR A 135 3.38 -7.13 -3.89
N MET A 136 2.84 -5.93 -3.66
CA MET A 136 1.48 -5.75 -3.19
C MET A 136 0.88 -4.44 -3.67
N LYS A 137 -0.44 -4.32 -3.64
CA LYS A 137 -1.18 -3.07 -3.80
C LYS A 137 -2.25 -2.99 -2.72
N PHE A 138 -2.61 -1.78 -2.31
CA PHE A 138 -3.70 -1.54 -1.38
C PHE A 138 -4.50 -0.34 -1.82
N GLY A 139 -5.73 -0.21 -1.36
CA GLY A 139 -6.61 0.80 -1.88
C GLY A 139 -8.02 0.73 -1.32
N ALA A 140 -8.86 1.56 -1.92
CA ALA A 140 -10.26 1.67 -1.60
C ALA A 140 -11.05 1.79 -2.89
N TRP A 141 -12.22 1.17 -2.92
CA TRP A 141 -13.19 1.27 -3.99
C TRP A 141 -14.53 1.71 -3.42
N ILE A 142 -15.19 2.61 -4.14
CA ILE A 142 -16.54 3.09 -3.85
C ILE A 142 -17.41 2.71 -5.05
N GLY A 143 -18.33 1.79 -4.85
CA GLY A 143 -19.27 1.31 -5.85
C GLY A 143 -20.26 2.38 -6.32
N PRO A 144 -20.96 2.13 -7.44
CA PRO A 144 -21.91 3.08 -8.00
C PRO A 144 -23.09 3.36 -7.06
N ASN A 145 -23.40 2.44 -6.13
CA ASN A 145 -24.45 2.61 -5.13
C ASN A 145 -23.90 3.00 -3.74
N GLY A 146 -22.61 3.36 -3.67
CA GLY A 146 -21.96 3.75 -2.42
C GLY A 146 -21.43 2.58 -1.59
N GLU A 147 -21.38 1.36 -2.12
CA GLU A 147 -20.68 0.24 -1.48
C GLU A 147 -19.20 0.60 -1.30
N ILE A 148 -18.60 0.20 -0.19
CA ILE A 148 -17.19 0.48 0.09
C ILE A 148 -16.46 -0.84 0.26
N ASP A 149 -15.33 -0.97 -0.44
CA ASP A 149 -14.37 -2.04 -0.19
C ASP A 149 -12.98 -1.45 0.00
N LEU A 150 -12.37 -1.72 1.17
CA LEU A 150 -10.98 -1.39 1.45
C LEU A 150 -10.18 -2.67 1.33
N PHE A 151 -9.13 -2.65 0.52
CA PHE A 151 -8.45 -3.86 0.10
C PHE A 151 -6.93 -3.73 0.10
N ALA A 152 -6.25 -4.81 0.42
CA ALA A 152 -4.81 -4.99 0.27
C ALA A 152 -4.55 -6.39 -0.25
N GLY A 153 -3.54 -6.56 -1.10
CA GLY A 153 -3.23 -7.86 -1.64
C GLY A 153 -2.00 -7.86 -2.51
N GLY A 154 -1.51 -9.05 -2.81
CA GLY A 154 -0.22 -9.21 -3.47
C GLY A 154 0.33 -10.62 -3.26
N PHE A 155 1.64 -10.76 -3.43
CA PHE A 155 2.38 -12.01 -3.19
C PHE A 155 2.87 -12.08 -1.74
N PRO A 156 2.27 -12.91 -0.87
CA PRO A 156 2.77 -13.08 0.48
C PRO A 156 4.20 -13.59 0.48
N VAL A 157 4.92 -13.34 1.57
CA VAL A 157 6.22 -13.98 1.79
C VAL A 157 6.06 -15.51 1.72
N GLY A 158 6.96 -16.15 0.99
CA GLY A 158 6.91 -17.59 0.70
C GLY A 158 6.14 -17.95 -0.57
N LYS A 159 5.47 -16.97 -1.19
CA LYS A 159 4.65 -17.13 -2.41
C LYS A 159 5.08 -16.21 -3.54
N THR A 160 6.15 -15.43 -3.37
CA THR A 160 6.71 -14.60 -4.44
C THR A 160 7.18 -15.45 -5.62
N PRO A 161 6.94 -15.01 -6.87
CA PRO A 161 7.53 -15.65 -8.04
C PRO A 161 9.05 -15.75 -7.91
N THR A 162 9.61 -16.92 -8.24
CA THR A 162 11.04 -17.07 -8.45
C THR A 162 11.41 -16.35 -9.75
N SER A 163 12.36 -15.41 -9.68
CA SER A 163 12.93 -14.85 -10.91
C SER A 163 13.82 -15.90 -11.57
N SER A 164 13.65 -16.14 -12.88
CA SER A 164 14.57 -16.99 -13.65
C SER A 164 15.92 -16.30 -13.93
N SER A 165 16.05 -14.99 -13.68
CA SER A 165 17.18 -14.17 -14.12
C SER A 165 18.10 -13.64 -13.02
N TYR A 166 17.86 -13.96 -11.74
CA TYR A 166 18.70 -13.45 -10.65
C TYR A 166 19.07 -14.50 -9.62
N TYR A 167 20.38 -14.66 -9.42
CA TYR A 167 21.03 -15.52 -8.43
C TYR A 167 20.50 -15.25 -7.01
N GLY A 168 19.48 -16.00 -6.61
CA GLY A 168 18.93 -16.01 -5.27
C GLY A 168 18.30 -17.37 -4.99
N SER A 169 18.35 -17.81 -3.74
CA SER A 169 17.81 -19.11 -3.30
C SER A 169 16.42 -19.37 -3.89
N SER A 170 16.27 -20.53 -4.53
CA SER A 170 14.99 -21.02 -5.04
C SER A 170 14.02 -21.44 -3.92
N THR A 171 14.45 -21.41 -2.66
CA THR A 171 13.61 -21.73 -1.50
C THR A 171 12.92 -20.47 -1.00
N PRO A 172 11.57 -20.39 -1.11
CA PRO A 172 10.84 -19.24 -0.60
C PRO A 172 10.98 -19.15 0.93
N GLU A 173 11.27 -17.96 1.44
CA GLU A 173 11.26 -17.71 2.89
C GLU A 173 9.83 -17.88 3.40
N THR A 174 9.63 -18.66 4.46
CA THR A 174 8.29 -18.87 5.05
C THR A 174 8.11 -18.19 6.40
N GLN A 175 9.20 -17.66 6.97
CA GLN A 175 9.22 -17.00 8.27
C GLN A 175 10.33 -15.94 8.33
N GLY A 176 10.01 -14.79 8.96
CA GLY A 176 10.98 -13.74 9.22
C GLY A 176 11.90 -14.08 10.40
N LYS A 177 13.03 -13.38 10.49
CA LYS A 177 13.94 -13.42 11.64
C LYS A 177 14.27 -11.99 12.06
N GLY A 178 14.67 -11.83 13.31
CA GLY A 178 15.05 -10.54 13.87
C GLY A 178 13.91 -9.53 13.89
N LYS A 179 14.22 -8.28 13.53
CA LYS A 179 13.29 -7.16 13.64
C LYS A 179 13.24 -6.34 12.35
N ILE A 180 12.04 -5.96 11.94
CA ILE A 180 11.81 -5.09 10.78
C ILE A 180 10.85 -3.98 11.18
N THR A 181 11.24 -2.74 10.93
CA THR A 181 10.35 -1.58 11.04
C THR A 181 9.90 -1.20 9.65
N TYR A 182 8.59 -1.12 9.46
CA TYR A 182 7.94 -0.76 8.21
C TYR A 182 7.44 0.67 8.30
N GLN A 183 7.65 1.43 7.24
CA GLN A 183 6.93 2.67 7.00
C GLN A 183 5.61 2.31 6.33
N VAL A 184 4.49 2.72 6.93
CA VAL A 184 3.14 2.36 6.48
C VAL A 184 2.29 3.60 6.18
N TRP A 185 1.21 3.40 5.44
CA TRP A 185 0.21 4.42 5.16
C TRP A 185 -1.18 3.82 5.10
N GLY A 186 -2.11 4.44 5.82
CA GLY A 186 -3.49 4.00 5.94
C GLY A 186 -4.43 4.75 5.01
N ILE A 187 -5.42 4.04 4.48
CA ILE A 187 -6.52 4.56 3.65
C ILE A 187 -7.84 4.26 4.35
N ARG A 188 -8.74 5.24 4.34
CA ARG A 188 -10.15 5.17 4.76
C ARG A 188 -11.04 5.69 3.64
N VAL A 189 -12.33 5.38 3.74
CA VAL A 189 -13.37 6.13 3.04
C VAL A 189 -14.21 6.85 4.09
N LYS A 190 -14.29 8.17 3.97
CA LYS A 190 -15.04 9.03 4.88
C LYS A 190 -15.83 10.04 4.06
N ASP A 191 -17.13 10.16 4.34
CA ASP A 191 -18.03 11.08 3.63
C ASP A 191 -17.97 10.95 2.09
N GLY A 192 -17.82 9.71 1.60
CA GLY A 192 -17.70 9.42 0.18
C GLY A 192 -16.38 9.87 -0.47
N GLN A 193 -15.36 10.21 0.32
CA GLN A 193 -14.02 10.57 -0.14
C GLN A 193 -12.98 9.55 0.32
N PHE A 194 -11.98 9.32 -0.52
CA PHE A 194 -10.78 8.58 -0.12
C PHE A 194 -9.91 9.50 0.73
N VAL A 195 -9.62 9.09 1.96
CA VAL A 195 -8.81 9.87 2.88
C VAL A 195 -7.68 9.02 3.44
N THR A 196 -6.55 9.64 3.73
CA THR A 196 -5.33 8.93 4.06
C THR A 196 -4.65 9.45 5.30
N SER A 197 -3.95 8.58 6.01
CA SER A 197 -3.14 8.94 7.17
C SER A 197 -2.07 9.98 6.81
N SER A 198 -1.58 10.72 7.79
CA SER A 198 -0.57 11.75 7.58
C SER A 198 0.69 11.18 6.94
N TYR A 199 1.17 11.82 5.87
CA TYR A 199 2.42 11.47 5.24
C TYR A 199 3.17 12.68 4.67
N THR A 200 4.29 13.00 5.31
CA THR A 200 5.27 13.98 4.85
C THR A 200 6.61 13.28 4.74
N PRO A 201 7.08 12.92 3.53
CA PRO A 201 8.37 12.29 3.36
C PRO A 201 9.52 13.23 3.76
N PRO A 202 10.71 12.68 4.07
CA PRO A 202 11.90 13.49 4.28
C PRO A 202 12.34 14.20 2.99
N LYS A 203 12.50 15.52 3.06
CA LYS A 203 13.05 16.37 2.00
C LYS A 203 14.53 16.61 2.24
N GLY A 204 15.38 16.09 1.35
CA GLY A 204 16.84 16.15 1.52
C GLY A 204 17.42 14.75 1.73
N SER A 205 18.56 14.66 2.42
CA SER A 205 19.25 13.39 2.64
C SER A 205 19.77 13.28 4.06
N SER A 206 20.03 12.06 4.53
CA SER A 206 20.70 11.86 5.81
C SER A 206 22.11 12.46 5.85
N PHE A 207 22.78 12.61 4.70
CA PHE A 207 24.12 13.19 4.59
C PHE A 207 24.12 14.72 4.68
N THR A 208 23.13 15.38 4.07
CA THR A 208 23.05 16.85 3.98
C THR A 208 22.07 17.46 4.98
N GLY A 209 21.38 16.62 5.75
CA GLY A 209 20.25 17.01 6.59
C GLY A 209 18.93 17.08 5.82
N TYR A 210 17.84 16.96 6.59
CA TYR A 210 16.48 17.14 6.10
C TYR A 210 16.04 18.60 6.29
N THR A 211 15.37 19.14 5.29
CA THR A 211 14.89 20.54 5.28
C THR A 211 13.44 20.68 5.74
N ASN A 212 12.77 19.56 6.02
CA ASN A 212 11.43 19.51 6.61
C ASN A 212 11.41 18.54 7.79
N THR A 213 10.33 18.58 8.56
CA THR A 213 10.04 17.58 9.60
C THR A 213 9.17 16.46 9.00
N PRO A 214 9.70 15.24 8.83
CA PRO A 214 8.93 14.15 8.27
C PRO A 214 7.80 13.73 9.22
N VAL A 215 6.66 13.35 8.63
CA VAL A 215 5.53 12.76 9.35
C VAL A 215 5.30 11.39 8.74
N LEU A 216 5.71 10.36 9.48
CA LEU A 216 5.68 8.97 9.03
C LEU A 216 4.93 8.12 10.04
N SER A 217 4.28 7.08 9.54
CA SER A 217 3.66 6.04 10.36
C SER A 217 4.52 4.79 10.34
N PHE A 218 4.70 4.16 11.49
CA PHE A 218 5.59 3.01 11.63
C PHE A 218 4.89 1.84 12.30
N ILE A 219 5.16 0.64 11.78
CA ILE A 219 4.80 -0.64 12.38
C ILE A 219 6.07 -1.48 12.46
N THR A 220 6.38 -2.01 13.63
CA THR A 220 7.54 -2.88 13.85
C THR A 220 7.09 -4.29 14.12
N ALA A 221 7.62 -5.22 13.33
CA ALA A 221 7.49 -6.65 13.52
C ALA A 221 8.79 -7.19 14.14
N ASN A 222 8.67 -7.82 15.31
CA ASN A 222 9.74 -8.59 15.92
C ASN A 222 9.41 -10.08 15.78
N PHE A 223 10.16 -10.76 14.93
CA PHE A 223 9.97 -12.18 14.63
C PHE A 223 10.55 -13.09 15.71
N ASN A 224 11.45 -12.60 16.57
CA ASN A 224 11.96 -13.36 17.71
C ASN A 224 10.90 -13.53 18.80
N SER A 225 10.06 -12.50 19.01
CA SER A 225 8.94 -12.51 19.95
C SER A 225 7.58 -12.81 19.31
N ASN A 226 7.53 -12.87 17.97
CA ASN A 226 6.29 -12.97 17.19
C ASN A 226 5.29 -11.86 17.54
N LYS A 227 5.79 -10.64 17.79
CA LYS A 227 4.98 -9.48 18.16
C LYS A 227 5.08 -8.36 17.14
N LEU A 228 3.99 -7.61 17.03
CA LEU A 228 3.87 -6.45 16.15
C LEU A 228 3.20 -5.30 16.90
N ALA A 229 3.76 -4.10 16.78
CA ALA A 229 3.20 -2.88 17.34
C ALA A 229 3.53 -1.67 16.47
N GLY A 230 2.76 -0.59 16.62
CA GLY A 230 2.98 0.65 15.88
C GLY A 230 1.78 1.57 15.88
N GLU A 231 1.88 2.64 15.09
CA GLU A 231 0.84 3.63 14.93
C GLU A 231 0.72 4.11 13.49
N ILE A 232 -0.51 4.14 12.98
CA ILE A 232 -0.90 4.85 11.78
C ILE A 232 -1.40 6.23 12.19
N ARG A 233 -0.63 7.28 11.88
CA ARG A 233 -0.88 8.64 12.34
C ARG A 233 -2.02 9.31 11.58
N GLY A 234 -3.08 9.66 12.30
CA GLY A 234 -4.24 10.34 11.73
C GLY A 234 -4.00 11.80 11.34
N ASN A 235 -5.06 12.46 10.88
CA ASN A 235 -5.17 13.90 10.62
C ASN A 235 -6.66 14.29 10.63
N SER A 236 -6.98 15.54 10.32
CA SER A 236 -8.37 16.03 10.28
C SER A 236 -9.27 15.27 9.30
N ASP A 237 -8.72 14.77 8.20
CA ASP A 237 -9.47 14.12 7.13
C ASP A 237 -9.63 12.61 7.40
N TYR A 238 -8.51 11.93 7.64
CA TYR A 238 -8.47 10.52 8.04
C TYR A 238 -9.16 10.27 9.38
N GLY A 239 -9.19 11.27 10.26
CA GLY A 239 -9.68 11.14 11.62
C GLY A 239 -8.62 10.59 12.57
N PRO A 240 -9.03 9.93 13.67
CA PRO A 240 -8.10 9.52 14.73
C PRO A 240 -7.04 8.54 14.24
N SER A 241 -5.84 8.62 14.81
CA SER A 241 -4.78 7.62 14.64
C SER A 241 -5.28 6.21 14.96
N VAL A 242 -4.57 5.22 14.42
CA VAL A 242 -4.80 3.82 14.74
C VAL A 242 -3.57 3.26 15.45
N LYS A 243 -3.75 2.83 16.69
CA LYS A 243 -2.68 2.29 17.53
C LYS A 243 -2.76 0.77 17.63
N ILE A 244 -1.64 0.10 17.41
CA ILE A 244 -1.48 -1.35 17.55
C ILE A 244 -0.46 -1.58 18.66
N GLU A 245 -0.89 -2.17 19.77
CA GLU A 245 0.00 -2.32 20.94
C GLU A 245 0.68 -3.68 21.02
N ASN A 246 -0.04 -4.76 20.69
CA ASN A 246 0.44 -6.12 20.92
C ASN A 246 -0.22 -7.14 19.98
N ALA A 247 -0.07 -6.93 18.68
CA ALA A 247 -0.48 -7.90 17.68
C ALA A 247 0.47 -9.11 17.65
N THR A 248 -0.05 -10.25 17.21
CA THR A 248 0.69 -11.52 17.15
C THR A 248 0.99 -11.89 15.70
N ILE A 249 2.22 -12.32 15.47
CA ILE A 249 2.70 -12.82 14.18
C ILE A 249 2.58 -14.34 14.17
N SER A 250 2.09 -14.91 13.07
CA SER A 250 2.01 -16.34 12.81
C SER A 250 2.41 -16.61 11.36
N GLY A 251 3.66 -17.02 11.15
CA GLY A 251 4.25 -17.21 9.83
C GLY A 251 4.22 -15.91 9.00
N PRO A 252 3.68 -15.90 7.78
CA PRO A 252 3.59 -14.70 6.94
C PRO A 252 2.39 -13.80 7.30
N SER A 253 1.59 -14.15 8.30
CA SER A 253 0.38 -13.41 8.69
C SER A 253 0.52 -12.82 10.08
N PHE A 254 -0.28 -11.80 10.39
CA PHE A 254 -0.40 -11.25 11.73
C PHE A 254 -1.85 -10.87 12.01
N SER A 255 -2.22 -10.88 13.28
CA SER A 255 -3.55 -10.49 13.73
C SER A 255 -3.53 -9.96 15.16
N GLY A 256 -4.58 -9.25 15.56
CA GLY A 256 -4.72 -8.75 16.92
C GLY A 256 -5.77 -7.65 17.01
N ASN A 257 -5.62 -6.80 18.01
CA ASN A 257 -6.49 -5.64 18.19
C ASN A 257 -5.75 -4.35 17.87
N ALA A 258 -6.49 -3.36 17.39
CA ALA A 258 -6.05 -1.98 17.26
C ALA A 258 -7.08 -1.05 17.90
N THR A 259 -6.67 0.17 18.25
CA THR A 259 -7.57 1.17 18.82
C THR A 259 -7.56 2.45 17.99
N SER A 260 -8.73 3.07 17.81
CA SER A 260 -8.87 4.35 17.10
C SER A 260 -10.12 5.07 17.61
N GLY A 261 -10.00 6.34 18.01
CA GLY A 261 -11.14 7.13 18.49
C GLY A 261 -11.88 6.51 19.69
N GLY A 262 -11.17 5.76 20.55
CA GLY A 262 -11.77 5.04 21.67
C GLY A 262 -12.52 3.74 21.29
N LYS A 263 -12.45 3.32 20.03
CA LYS A 263 -13.02 2.06 19.54
C LYS A 263 -11.94 1.01 19.34
N THR A 264 -12.30 -0.25 19.58
CA THR A 264 -11.44 -1.41 19.33
C THR A 264 -11.78 -2.03 17.99
N GLY A 265 -10.78 -2.19 17.13
CA GLY A 265 -10.89 -2.82 15.82
C GLY A 265 -10.08 -4.12 15.75
N ASN A 266 -10.51 -5.03 14.87
CA ASN A 266 -9.81 -6.28 14.59
C ASN A 266 -8.78 -6.06 13.48
N LEU A 267 -7.51 -6.30 13.78
CA LEU A 267 -6.38 -6.23 12.87
C LEU A 267 -6.15 -7.60 12.22
N GLU A 268 -6.07 -7.61 10.89
CA GLU A 268 -5.64 -8.77 10.11
C GLU A 268 -4.69 -8.31 9.00
N GLY A 269 -3.56 -8.98 8.81
CA GLY A 269 -2.64 -8.63 7.74
C GLY A 269 -1.59 -9.68 7.45
N LYS A 270 -0.75 -9.36 6.46
CA LYS A 270 0.30 -10.22 5.92
C LYS A 270 1.56 -9.45 5.59
N PHE A 271 2.67 -10.18 5.59
CA PHE A 271 3.93 -9.73 4.99
C PHE A 271 3.96 -10.17 3.52
N PHE A 272 4.39 -9.26 2.65
CA PHE A 272 4.46 -9.46 1.21
C PHE A 272 5.90 -9.31 0.71
N GLY A 273 6.20 -9.96 -0.42
CA GLY A 273 7.54 -9.90 -1.00
C GLY A 273 8.54 -10.86 -0.34
N LYS A 274 9.77 -10.40 -0.15
CA LYS A 274 10.90 -11.17 0.37
C LYS A 274 11.44 -10.49 1.63
N PHE A 275 11.74 -11.25 2.70
CA PHE A 275 12.39 -10.68 3.88
C PHE A 275 13.86 -10.40 3.61
N ASN A 276 14.57 -11.24 2.85
CA ASN A 276 15.97 -11.02 2.48
C ASN A 276 16.14 -10.63 1.00
N GLY A 277 15.40 -9.61 0.55
CA GLY A 277 15.59 -9.02 -0.77
C GLY A 277 16.98 -8.39 -0.95
N SER A 278 17.58 -8.59 -2.13
CA SER A 278 18.88 -8.04 -2.51
C SER A 278 18.80 -6.57 -2.98
N TYR A 279 17.62 -6.08 -3.33
CA TYR A 279 17.38 -4.77 -3.93
C TYR A 279 16.77 -3.78 -2.94
N GLY A 280 17.24 -3.82 -1.70
CA GLY A 280 16.89 -2.86 -0.67
C GLY A 280 15.51 -3.09 -0.06
N ASN A 281 14.85 -1.99 0.28
CA ASN A 281 13.75 -1.96 1.25
C ASN A 281 12.36 -2.24 0.66
N THR A 282 12.17 -2.08 -0.65
CA THR A 282 10.87 -2.19 -1.33
C THR A 282 10.45 -3.64 -1.59
N GLU A 283 11.43 -4.55 -1.62
CA GLU A 283 11.15 -5.99 -1.76
C GLU A 283 10.51 -6.59 -0.50
N THR A 284 10.58 -5.91 0.65
CA THR A 284 9.98 -6.36 1.91
C THR A 284 8.80 -5.45 2.27
N SER A 285 7.57 -5.95 2.14
CA SER A 285 6.35 -5.15 2.32
C SER A 285 5.42 -5.72 3.40
N ILE A 286 4.51 -4.88 3.88
CA ILE A 286 3.47 -5.24 4.86
C ILE A 286 2.14 -4.67 4.38
N GLY A 287 1.04 -5.40 4.59
CA GLY A 287 -0.30 -4.89 4.32
C GLY A 287 -1.34 -5.56 5.20
N GLY A 288 -2.44 -4.87 5.45
CA GLY A 288 -3.50 -5.38 6.29
C GLY A 288 -4.69 -4.46 6.38
N LYS A 289 -5.72 -4.94 7.08
CA LYS A 289 -6.95 -4.21 7.35
C LYS A 289 -7.23 -4.17 8.84
N ILE A 290 -7.99 -3.16 9.23
CA ILE A 290 -8.52 -3.01 10.58
C ILE A 290 -10.01 -2.71 10.45
N THR A 291 -10.84 -3.57 11.04
CA THR A 291 -12.31 -3.42 10.99
C THR A 291 -12.87 -3.10 12.37
N PHE A 292 -13.69 -2.05 12.45
CA PHE A 292 -14.27 -1.55 13.69
C PHE A 292 -15.77 -1.83 13.68
N LYS A 293 -16.17 -2.95 14.31
CA LYS A 293 -17.57 -3.42 14.28
C LYS A 293 -18.57 -2.36 14.75
N ASP A 294 -18.19 -1.57 15.75
CA ASP A 294 -19.04 -0.54 16.35
C ASP A 294 -19.12 0.75 15.51
N ASP A 295 -18.16 0.97 14.61
CA ASP A 295 -18.10 2.14 13.75
C ASP A 295 -17.27 1.86 12.50
N ARG A 296 -17.96 1.38 11.45
CA ARG A 296 -17.33 1.01 10.17
C ARG A 296 -16.74 2.20 9.41
N SER A 297 -17.04 3.45 9.80
CA SER A 297 -16.38 4.63 9.21
C SER A 297 -14.89 4.72 9.60
N LEU A 298 -14.50 4.01 10.67
CA LEU A 298 -13.11 3.91 11.11
C LEU A 298 -12.34 2.77 10.42
N ASP A 299 -13.02 1.89 9.69
CA ASP A 299 -12.38 0.80 8.95
C ASP A 299 -11.27 1.35 8.08
N THR A 300 -10.11 0.71 8.12
CA THR A 300 -8.96 1.17 7.35
C THR A 300 -8.21 -0.01 6.75
N VAL A 301 -7.60 0.23 5.60
CA VAL A 301 -6.56 -0.65 5.05
C VAL A 301 -5.24 0.08 5.08
N PHE A 302 -4.15 -0.63 5.20
CA PHE A 302 -2.82 -0.07 5.11
C PHE A 302 -1.89 -0.96 4.28
N GLY A 303 -0.89 -0.32 3.71
CA GLY A 303 0.26 -0.95 3.07
C GLY A 303 1.54 -0.23 3.44
N GLY A 304 2.67 -0.87 3.23
CA GLY A 304 3.96 -0.31 3.61
C GLY A 304 5.16 -1.11 3.15
N VAL A 305 6.31 -0.44 3.15
CA VAL A 305 7.61 -1.01 2.82
C VAL A 305 8.50 -1.03 4.05
N SER A 306 9.49 -1.92 4.06
CA SER A 306 10.49 -1.90 5.13
C SER A 306 11.23 -0.56 5.14
N TYR A 307 11.47 -0.03 6.33
CA TYR A 307 12.21 1.20 6.55
C TYR A 307 13.62 0.88 7.03
N VAL A 308 13.73 0.00 8.03
CA VAL A 308 15.00 -0.55 8.55
C VAL A 308 14.80 -2.01 8.91
N LYS A 309 15.82 -2.82 8.62
CA LYS A 309 15.85 -4.27 8.85
C LYS A 309 17.08 -4.64 9.68
N LYS A 310 16.88 -5.45 10.71
CA LYS A 310 17.94 -6.12 11.48
C LYS A 310 17.58 -7.59 11.60
N LEU A 311 17.85 -8.36 10.53
CA LEU A 311 17.44 -9.76 10.41
C LEU A 311 18.27 -10.70 11.30
N ASP A 312 19.52 -10.32 11.59
CA ASP A 312 20.44 -11.10 12.41
C ASP A 312 20.35 -10.79 13.91
N GLU A 313 19.55 -9.79 14.30
CA GLU A 313 19.35 -9.42 15.71
C GLU A 313 18.45 -10.44 16.40
N THR A 314 18.98 -11.21 17.35
CA THR A 314 18.24 -12.31 18.02
C THR A 314 17.89 -12.03 19.48
N ALA A 315 18.62 -11.13 20.14
CA ALA A 315 18.47 -10.87 21.58
C ALA A 315 17.28 -9.95 21.90
N ASN A 316 17.02 -8.95 21.06
CA ASN A 316 15.93 -8.00 21.29
C ASN A 316 14.57 -8.67 20.99
N ARG A 317 13.64 -8.53 21.95
CA ARG A 317 12.28 -9.08 21.88
C ARG A 317 11.18 -8.01 21.88
N ASP A 318 11.54 -6.73 21.96
CA ASP A 318 10.62 -5.60 21.94
C ASP A 318 10.15 -5.23 20.51
N THR A 319 9.17 -4.33 20.44
CA THR A 319 8.64 -3.78 19.19
C THR A 319 9.03 -2.30 19.02
N GLU A 320 10.12 -1.85 19.66
CA GLU A 320 10.63 -0.50 19.48
C GLU A 320 11.12 -0.32 18.03
N HIS A 321 10.76 0.83 17.45
CA HIS A 321 11.08 1.17 16.08
C HIS A 321 12.59 1.25 15.84
N LEU A 322 13.03 0.59 14.77
CA LEU A 322 14.37 0.76 14.24
C LEU A 322 14.43 2.09 13.47
N THR A 323 15.47 2.88 13.71
CA THR A 323 15.70 4.18 13.04
C THR A 323 16.83 4.08 12.02
N LYS A 324 16.77 4.90 10.96
CA LYS A 324 17.92 5.11 10.06
C LYS A 324 19.03 5.80 10.89
N GLN A 325 20.26 5.32 10.75
CA GLN A 325 21.46 5.96 11.34
C GLN A 325 21.93 7.11 10.46
#